data_AF-A0A8T0DJH2-F1
#
_entry.id   AF-A0A8T0DJH2-F1
#
_cell.length_a   1.000
_cell.length_b   1.000
_cell.length_c   1.000
_cell.angle_alpha   90.00
_cell.angle_beta   90.00
_cell.angle_gamma   90.00
#
_symmetry.space_group_name_H-M   'P 1'
#
loop_
_entity.id
_entity.type
_entity.pdbx_description
1 polymer ?
#
loop_
_entity_poly.entity_id
_entity_poly.type
_entity_poly.pdbx_seq_one_letter_code
_entity_poly.pdbx_strand_id
1 'polypeptide(L)'
;RLDRLFSLLENCPNASLRTAAAEQLGELVQVLPSNMENVFARLLPLLRSRNWVSRLAAADVIRSIVRHLPTWDPTTSAVTHGVTLMCSEVNGFLSLADLRLDRILAQGARLYSMDARELERLSSKTRTGDAVDFASSTVSNEGDCPLPSALDASLAVFYTHTQL
;
A
#
# COMPACT_ATOMS: atom_id res chain seq x y z
N ARG A 1 0.91 -17.28 -20.57
CA ARG A 1 -0.08 -17.83 -19.60
C ARG A 1 -0.31 -16.85 -18.44
N LEU A 2 0.75 -16.29 -17.85
CA LEU A 2 0.69 -15.24 -16.82
C LEU A 2 -0.22 -14.06 -17.20
N ASP A 3 -0.13 -13.56 -18.43
CA ASP A 3 -0.95 -12.41 -18.86
C ASP A 3 -2.44 -12.66 -18.79
N ARG A 4 -2.86 -13.90 -19.08
CA ARG A 4 -4.27 -14.28 -19.00
C ARG A 4 -4.72 -14.27 -17.54
N LEU A 5 -3.90 -14.76 -16.61
CA LEU A 5 -4.23 -14.74 -15.17
C LEU A 5 -4.35 -13.31 -14.65
N PHE A 6 -3.41 -12.43 -14.99
CA PHE A 6 -3.49 -11.02 -14.59
C PHE A 6 -4.70 -10.30 -15.21
N SER A 7 -5.01 -10.57 -16.48
CA SER A 7 -6.22 -10.05 -17.12
C SER A 7 -7.50 -10.50 -16.43
N LEU A 8 -7.54 -11.75 -15.92
CA LEU A 8 -8.66 -12.25 -15.12
C LEU A 8 -8.77 -11.54 -13.76
N LEU A 9 -7.66 -11.22 -13.11
CA LEU A 9 -7.67 -10.47 -11.84
C LEU A 9 -8.20 -9.03 -12.03
N GLU A 10 -7.91 -8.41 -13.17
CA GLU A 10 -8.33 -7.04 -13.48
C GLU A 10 -9.79 -6.95 -13.91
N ASN A 11 -10.21 -7.82 -14.84
CA ASN A 11 -11.43 -7.62 -15.62
C ASN A 11 -12.52 -8.67 -15.36
N CYS A 12 -12.26 -9.72 -14.58
CA CYS A 12 -13.26 -10.76 -14.38
C CYS A 12 -14.34 -10.34 -13.37
N PRO A 13 -15.63 -10.35 -13.75
CA PRO A 13 -16.73 -10.04 -12.83
C PRO A 13 -16.96 -11.18 -11.82
N ASN A 14 -16.63 -12.43 -12.19
CA ASN A 14 -16.85 -13.61 -11.34
C ASN A 14 -15.80 -13.71 -10.24
N ALA A 15 -16.24 -13.60 -8.98
CA ALA A 15 -15.36 -13.67 -7.82
C ALA A 15 -14.62 -15.02 -7.69
N SER A 16 -15.34 -16.14 -7.90
CA SER A 16 -14.76 -17.49 -7.83
C SER A 16 -13.60 -17.67 -8.82
N LEU A 17 -13.74 -17.14 -10.04
CA LEU A 17 -12.73 -17.25 -11.07
C LEU A 17 -11.50 -16.38 -10.77
N ARG A 18 -11.69 -15.23 -10.11
CA ARG A 18 -10.57 -14.41 -9.60
C ARG A 18 -9.81 -15.14 -8.50
N THR A 19 -10.51 -15.79 -7.57
CA THR A 19 -9.86 -16.58 -6.52
C THR A 19 -9.08 -17.76 -7.11
N ALA A 20 -9.67 -18.49 -8.06
CA ALA A 20 -8.97 -19.58 -8.75
C ALA A 20 -7.74 -19.08 -9.53
N ALA A 21 -7.82 -17.91 -10.17
CA ALA A 21 -6.66 -17.30 -10.84
C ALA A 21 -5.56 -16.91 -9.84
N ALA A 22 -5.94 -16.42 -8.65
CA ALA A 22 -5.00 -16.08 -7.58
C ALA A 22 -4.31 -17.32 -6.99
N GLU A 23 -5.05 -18.41 -6.80
CA GLU A 23 -4.52 -19.72 -6.40
C GLU A 23 -3.48 -20.22 -7.40
N GLN A 24 -3.82 -20.22 -8.69
CA GLN A 24 -2.90 -20.62 -9.76
C GLN A 24 -1.62 -19.77 -9.81
N LEU A 25 -1.72 -18.47 -9.51
CA LEU A 25 -0.55 -17.61 -9.47
C LEU A 25 0.36 -17.93 -8.27
N GLY A 26 -0.22 -18.29 -7.12
CA GLY A 26 0.51 -18.73 -5.94
C GLY A 26 1.24 -20.07 -6.16
N GLU A 27 0.53 -21.06 -6.71
CA GLU A 27 1.12 -22.36 -7.08
C GLU A 27 2.28 -22.20 -8.09
N LEU A 28 2.13 -21.29 -9.06
CA LEU A 28 3.18 -21.03 -10.05
C LEU A 28 4.46 -20.51 -9.39
N VAL A 29 4.34 -19.59 -8.41
CA VAL A 29 5.50 -19.06 -7.67
C VAL A 29 6.13 -20.16 -6.80
N GLN A 30 5.34 -21.07 -6.25
CA GLN A 30 5.84 -22.22 -5.50
C GLN A 30 6.69 -23.16 -6.39
N VAL A 31 6.19 -23.50 -7.58
CA VAL A 31 6.87 -24.42 -8.51
C VAL A 31 8.11 -23.76 -9.12
N LEU A 32 8.06 -22.45 -9.38
CA LEU A 32 9.15 -21.72 -10.02
C LEU A 32 9.43 -20.39 -9.29
N PRO A 33 10.31 -20.42 -8.27
CA PRO A 33 10.65 -19.23 -7.48
C PRO A 33 11.26 -18.09 -8.30
N SER A 34 11.92 -18.38 -9.43
CA SER A 34 12.51 -17.35 -10.30
C SER A 34 11.49 -16.40 -10.92
N ASN A 35 10.22 -16.80 -11.01
CA ASN A 35 9.15 -15.94 -11.52
C ASN A 35 8.52 -15.04 -10.45
N MET A 36 8.92 -15.18 -9.17
CA MET A 36 8.36 -14.40 -8.08
C MET A 36 8.49 -12.90 -8.32
N GLU A 37 9.68 -12.43 -8.73
CA GLU A 37 9.93 -11.03 -9.02
C GLU A 37 9.05 -10.50 -10.15
N ASN A 38 8.88 -11.29 -11.22
CA ASN A 38 8.01 -10.96 -12.35
C ASN A 38 6.53 -10.86 -11.95
N VAL A 39 6.09 -11.72 -11.02
CA VAL A 39 4.73 -11.68 -10.48
C VAL A 39 4.54 -10.41 -9.64
N PHE A 40 5.46 -10.10 -8.71
CA PHE A 40 5.36 -8.91 -7.87
C PHE A 40 5.47 -7.60 -8.66
N ALA A 41 6.33 -7.54 -9.68
CA ALA A 41 6.46 -6.37 -10.56
C ALA A 41 5.12 -5.97 -11.20
N ARG A 42 4.28 -6.97 -11.53
CA ARG A 42 2.94 -6.76 -12.10
C ARG A 42 1.84 -6.62 -11.05
N LEU A 43 2.03 -7.21 -9.88
CA LEU A 43 1.06 -7.18 -8.78
C LEU A 43 1.05 -5.84 -8.04
N LEU A 44 2.20 -5.19 -7.90
CA LEU A 44 2.33 -3.90 -7.20
C LEU A 44 1.47 -2.77 -7.83
N PRO A 45 1.43 -2.59 -9.17
CA PRO A 45 0.49 -1.68 -9.81
C PRO A 45 -0.99 -2.00 -9.51
N LEU A 46 -1.35 -3.29 -9.40
CA LEU A 46 -2.73 -3.71 -9.12
C LEU A 46 -3.20 -3.35 -7.72
N LEU A 47 -2.30 -3.40 -6.72
CA LEU A 47 -2.59 -2.93 -5.37
C LEU A 47 -2.85 -1.41 -5.31
N ARG A 48 -2.25 -0.66 -6.23
CA ARG A 48 -2.43 0.80 -6.37
C ARG A 48 -3.50 1.17 -7.40
N SER A 49 -4.24 0.20 -7.92
CA SER A 49 -5.30 0.48 -8.90
C SER A 49 -6.48 1.22 -8.24
N ARG A 50 -7.18 2.07 -9.03
CA ARG A 50 -8.41 2.75 -8.59
C ARG A 50 -9.52 1.74 -8.28
N ASN A 51 -9.54 0.60 -8.99
CA ASN A 51 -10.54 -0.44 -8.83
C ASN A 51 -10.34 -1.23 -7.52
N TRP A 52 -11.30 -1.12 -6.60
CA TRP A 52 -11.30 -1.89 -5.35
C TRP A 52 -11.19 -3.40 -5.57
N VAL A 53 -11.87 -3.91 -6.59
CA VAL A 53 -11.94 -5.35 -6.89
C VAL A 53 -10.58 -5.90 -7.29
N SER A 54 -9.83 -5.13 -8.10
CA SER A 54 -8.48 -5.48 -8.52
C SER A 54 -7.49 -5.42 -7.36
N ARG A 55 -7.66 -4.47 -6.41
CA ARG A 55 -6.85 -4.44 -5.17
C ARG A 55 -7.07 -5.68 -4.32
N LEU A 56 -8.32 -6.10 -4.15
CA LEU A 56 -8.66 -7.29 -3.38
C LEU A 56 -8.11 -8.57 -4.04
N ALA A 57 -8.27 -8.70 -5.36
CA ALA A 57 -7.74 -9.82 -6.12
C ALA A 57 -6.21 -9.92 -6.03
N ALA A 58 -5.52 -8.77 -6.09
CA ALA A 58 -4.07 -8.73 -5.89
C ALA A 58 -3.65 -9.13 -4.47
N ALA A 59 -4.42 -8.74 -3.44
CA ALA A 59 -4.16 -9.17 -2.07
C ALA A 59 -4.38 -10.69 -1.90
N ASP A 60 -5.37 -11.27 -2.56
CA ASP A 60 -5.61 -12.72 -2.55
C ASP A 60 -4.46 -13.50 -3.20
N VAL A 61 -3.84 -12.97 -4.27
CA VAL A 61 -2.61 -13.53 -4.84
C VAL A 61 -1.49 -13.57 -3.79
N ILE A 62 -1.26 -12.46 -3.08
CA ILE A 62 -0.21 -12.40 -2.04
C ILE A 62 -0.50 -13.43 -0.95
N ARG A 63 -1.75 -13.52 -0.50
CA ARG A 63 -2.18 -14.53 0.47
C ARG A 63 -1.88 -15.95 -0.02
N SER A 64 -2.18 -16.25 -1.29
CA SER A 64 -1.88 -17.55 -1.89
C SER A 64 -0.38 -17.82 -1.93
N ILE A 65 0.44 -16.86 -2.34
CA ILE A 65 1.91 -16.98 -2.35
C ILE A 65 2.43 -17.28 -0.93
N VAL A 66 2.01 -16.51 0.07
CA VAL A 66 2.47 -16.65 1.46
C VAL A 66 2.12 -18.03 2.04
N ARG A 67 0.98 -18.62 1.67
CA ARG A 67 0.59 -19.98 2.10
C ARG A 67 1.53 -21.07 1.60
N HIS A 68 2.19 -20.85 0.48
CA HIS A 68 3.13 -21.81 -0.11
C HIS A 68 4.58 -21.60 0.35
N LEU A 69 4.87 -20.49 1.03
CA LEU A 69 6.20 -20.23 1.57
C LEU A 69 6.43 -21.07 2.84
N PRO A 70 7.67 -21.56 3.05
CA PRO A 70 8.02 -22.19 4.32
C PRO A 70 7.89 -21.18 5.47
N THR A 71 7.52 -21.66 6.66
CA THR A 71 7.51 -20.83 7.86
C THR A 71 8.89 -20.23 8.07
N TRP A 72 8.96 -18.89 8.10
CA TRP A 72 10.19 -18.18 8.39
C TRP A 72 10.52 -18.33 9.89
N ASP A 73 11.64 -18.99 10.21
CA ASP A 73 12.18 -19.08 11.57
C ASP A 73 13.49 -18.27 11.65
N PRO A 74 13.51 -17.12 12.37
CA PRO A 74 14.70 -16.31 12.53
C PRO A 74 15.77 -16.96 13.41
N THR A 75 15.41 -17.98 14.21
CA THR A 75 16.30 -18.59 15.19
C THR A 75 17.24 -19.60 14.54
N THR A 76 16.79 -20.29 13.49
CA THR A 76 17.54 -21.40 12.91
C THR A 76 18.81 -20.96 12.17
N SER A 77 18.89 -19.70 11.74
CA SER A 77 20.08 -19.15 11.06
C SER A 77 21.17 -18.65 12.02
N ALA A 78 20.87 -18.50 13.32
CA ALA A 78 21.82 -17.98 14.30
C ALA A 78 22.69 -19.06 14.97
N VAL A 79 22.43 -20.35 14.73
CA VAL A 79 23.08 -21.45 15.48
C VAL A 79 24.37 -21.97 14.83
N THR A 80 24.77 -21.52 13.64
CA THR A 80 25.97 -22.09 12.98
C THR A 80 27.30 -21.48 13.42
N HIS A 81 27.35 -20.28 14.00
CA HIS A 81 28.58 -19.78 14.63
C HIS A 81 28.19 -18.89 15.81
N GLY A 82 28.77 -19.14 16.99
CA GLY A 82 28.47 -18.48 18.28
C GLY A 82 28.67 -16.98 18.27
N VAL A 83 27.79 -16.28 17.58
CA VAL A 83 27.63 -14.83 17.58
C VAL A 83 26.32 -14.60 18.31
N THR A 84 26.44 -14.21 19.58
CA THR A 84 25.38 -13.49 20.29
C THR A 84 24.76 -12.51 19.31
N LEU A 85 23.44 -12.57 19.11
CA LEU A 85 22.66 -11.53 18.44
C LEU A 85 22.91 -10.22 19.19
N MET A 86 24.01 -9.56 18.84
CA MET A 86 24.18 -8.14 19.02
C MET A 86 23.14 -7.57 18.09
N CYS A 87 21.94 -7.36 18.62
CA CYS A 87 21.01 -6.38 18.08
C CYS A 87 21.79 -5.08 18.08
N SER A 88 22.51 -4.84 16.99
CA SER A 88 23.13 -3.56 16.71
C SER A 88 22.03 -2.53 16.91
N GLU A 89 22.29 -1.56 17.80
CA GLU A 89 21.47 -0.38 18.00
C GLU A 89 21.43 0.38 16.68
N VAL A 90 20.63 -0.12 15.73
CA VAL A 90 20.41 0.57 14.47
C VAL A 90 19.43 1.68 14.78
N ASN A 91 20.03 2.85 14.98
CA ASN A 91 19.38 4.14 15.06
C ASN A 91 18.45 4.28 13.84
N GLY A 92 17.16 3.97 14.00
CA GLY A 92 16.21 3.88 12.89
C GLY A 92 15.00 2.98 13.15
N PHE A 93 15.05 2.05 14.11
CA PHE A 93 13.84 1.32 14.52
C PHE A 93 12.93 2.18 15.39
N LEU A 94 11.62 2.06 15.16
CA LEU A 94 10.59 2.66 15.99
C LEU A 94 10.28 1.71 17.15
N SER A 95 10.35 2.23 18.38
CA SER A 95 9.97 1.51 19.59
C SER A 95 8.49 1.75 19.90
N LEU A 96 7.74 0.67 20.15
CA LEU A 96 6.35 0.78 20.59
C LEU A 96 6.24 1.40 22.00
N ALA A 97 7.22 1.15 22.87
CA ALA A 97 7.24 1.70 24.22
C ALA A 97 7.37 3.24 24.21
N ASP A 98 8.04 3.78 23.19
CA ASP A 98 8.25 5.22 23.01
C ASP A 98 7.18 5.88 22.13
N LEU A 99 6.12 5.15 21.76
CA LEU A 99 5.05 5.66 20.92
C LEU A 99 4.20 6.71 21.67
N ARG A 100 4.49 7.99 21.44
CA ARG A 100 3.77 9.12 22.04
C ARG A 100 2.59 9.55 21.15
N LEU A 101 1.38 9.07 21.43
CA LEU A 101 0.18 9.44 20.65
C LEU A 101 -0.08 10.95 20.62
N ASP A 102 0.14 11.65 21.74
CA ASP A 102 -0.08 13.11 21.80
C ASP A 102 0.74 13.87 20.75
N ARG A 103 1.99 13.43 20.52
CA ARG A 103 2.87 14.01 19.50
C ARG A 103 2.38 13.67 18.09
N ILE A 104 1.95 12.43 17.87
CA ILE A 104 1.44 11.98 16.56
C ILE A 104 0.15 12.72 16.20
N LEU A 105 -0.75 12.95 17.15
CA LEU A 105 -2.00 13.67 16.90
C LEU A 105 -1.79 15.18 16.71
N ALA A 106 -0.83 15.78 17.43
CA ALA A 106 -0.53 17.21 17.30
C ALA A 106 0.28 17.55 16.05
N GLN A 107 1.25 16.70 15.67
CA GLN A 107 2.26 17.00 14.64
C GLN A 107 2.26 16.03 13.45
N GLY A 108 1.52 14.93 13.53
CA GLY A 108 1.52 13.90 12.48
C GLY A 108 0.93 14.40 11.16
N ALA A 109 1.43 13.84 10.07
CA ALA A 109 0.87 14.09 8.75
C ALA A 109 -0.60 13.61 8.71
N ARG A 110 -1.50 14.51 8.34
CA ARG A 110 -2.92 14.19 8.21
C ARG A 110 -3.13 13.41 6.92
N LEU A 111 -3.47 12.13 7.06
CA LEU A 111 -3.85 11.27 5.93
C LEU A 111 -5.32 11.50 5.63
N TYR A 112 -5.61 12.41 4.70
CA TYR A 112 -6.95 12.55 4.13
C TYR A 112 -7.22 11.42 3.14
N SER A 113 -8.48 11.25 2.73
CA SER A 113 -8.80 10.37 1.61
C SER A 113 -7.99 10.83 0.40
N MET A 114 -7.00 10.03 -0.02
CA MET A 114 -6.12 10.36 -1.14
C MET A 114 -7.00 10.68 -2.36
N ASP A 115 -6.92 11.91 -2.86
CA ASP A 115 -7.47 12.21 -4.18
C ASP A 115 -6.68 11.37 -5.18
N ALA A 116 -7.38 10.64 -6.04
CA ALA A 116 -6.76 9.74 -7.00
C ALA A 116 -5.86 10.47 -8.01
N ARG A 117 -6.00 11.78 -8.14
CA ARG A 117 -5.09 12.63 -8.94
C ARG A 117 -3.65 12.58 -8.42
N GLU A 118 -3.43 12.49 -7.11
CA GLU A 118 -2.08 12.36 -6.53
C GLU A 118 -1.45 11.00 -6.84
N LEU A 119 -2.26 9.95 -6.94
CA LEU A 119 -1.78 8.59 -7.22
C LEU A 119 -1.27 8.43 -8.67
N GLU A 120 -1.89 9.11 -9.63
CA GLU A 120 -1.49 9.10 -11.05
C GLU A 120 -0.18 9.84 -11.30
N ARG A 121 0.07 10.94 -10.57
CA ARG A 121 1.35 11.68 -10.60
C ARG A 121 2.54 10.82 -10.16
N LEU A 122 2.34 9.96 -9.15
CA LEU A 122 3.39 9.07 -8.67
C LEU A 122 3.63 7.87 -9.60
N SER A 123 2.57 7.33 -10.22
CA SER A 123 2.70 6.21 -11.17
C SER A 123 3.38 6.61 -12.48
N SER A 124 3.29 7.88 -12.89
CA SER A 124 3.93 8.39 -14.11
C SER A 124 5.41 8.74 -13.89
N LYS A 125 5.78 9.20 -12.68
CA LYS A 125 7.16 9.54 -12.31
C LYS A 125 8.12 8.34 -12.34
N THR A 126 7.64 7.11 -12.11
CA THR A 126 8.47 5.89 -12.12
C THR A 126 8.84 5.38 -13.52
N ARG A 127 8.47 6.08 -14.61
CA ARG A 127 8.84 5.70 -16.00
C ARG A 127 9.97 6.53 -16.59
N THR A 128 10.43 7.56 -15.91
CA THR A 128 11.57 8.39 -16.30
C THR A 128 12.57 8.38 -15.15
N GLY A 129 13.63 7.59 -15.31
CA GLY A 129 14.72 7.59 -14.34
C GLY A 129 15.40 8.95 -14.35
N ASP A 130 15.15 9.73 -13.30
CA ASP A 130 15.94 10.91 -12.95
C ASP A 130 15.94 11.04 -11.41
N ALA A 131 17.07 11.53 -10.91
CA ALA A 131 17.53 11.48 -9.53
C ALA A 131 16.52 11.95 -8.46
N VAL A 132 16.64 11.32 -7.29
CA VAL A 132 15.93 11.68 -6.06
C VAL A 132 16.51 12.97 -5.46
N ASP A 133 15.85 14.10 -5.69
CA ASP A 133 16.01 15.28 -4.82
C ASP A 133 14.92 15.25 -3.75
N PHE A 134 15.27 14.67 -2.60
CA PHE A 134 14.59 14.93 -1.34
C PHE A 134 15.09 16.30 -0.83
N ALA A 135 14.49 17.38 -1.33
CA ALA A 135 14.78 18.72 -0.86
C ALA A 135 13.50 19.44 -0.45
N SER A 136 13.44 19.70 0.86
CA SER A 136 12.93 20.91 1.49
C SER A 136 11.48 21.32 1.28
N SER A 137 10.76 21.27 2.38
CA SER A 137 9.86 22.32 2.85
C SER A 137 10.21 23.69 2.28
N THR A 138 9.30 24.28 1.51
CA THR A 138 9.22 25.73 1.36
C THR A 138 7.87 26.20 1.86
N VAL A 139 7.92 26.74 3.07
CA VAL A 139 6.98 27.75 3.56
C VAL A 139 6.88 28.83 2.49
N SER A 140 5.70 29.01 1.92
CA SER A 140 5.32 30.25 1.24
C SER A 140 4.32 30.96 2.15
N ASN A 141 4.84 31.97 2.83
CA ASN A 141 4.09 33.10 3.34
C ASN A 141 3.67 33.97 2.13
N GLU A 142 2.72 34.90 2.33
CA GLU A 142 2.00 35.76 1.34
C GLU A 142 0.69 35.12 0.85
N GLY A 143 -0.51 35.66 1.04
CA GLY A 143 -0.98 36.92 1.61
C GLY A 143 -2.52 36.94 1.55
N ASP A 144 -3.13 37.69 2.47
CA ASP A 144 -4.50 38.21 2.46
C ASP A 144 -5.71 37.27 2.34
N CYS A 145 -6.28 36.93 3.50
CA CYS A 145 -7.69 36.55 3.63
C CYS A 145 -8.57 37.82 3.66
N PRO A 146 -9.55 37.99 2.76
CA PRO A 146 -10.72 38.77 3.08
C PRO A 146 -11.73 37.86 3.78
N LEU A 147 -12.07 38.18 5.03
CA LEU A 147 -13.20 37.63 5.75
C LEU A 147 -14.51 37.97 5.00
N PRO A 148 -15.37 36.99 4.66
CA PRO A 148 -16.79 37.28 4.48
C PRO A 148 -17.47 37.27 5.85
N SER A 149 -18.04 38.43 6.17
CA SER A 149 -18.96 38.70 7.26
C SER A 149 -20.08 37.67 7.36
N ALA A 150 -20.49 37.40 8.61
CA ALA A 150 -21.62 36.58 8.99
C ALA A 150 -22.92 36.94 8.25
N LEU A 151 -23.82 35.94 8.24
CA LEU A 151 -25.21 35.89 7.73
C LEU A 151 -25.32 35.34 6.29
N ASP A 152 -25.57 34.04 6.15
CA ASP A 152 -26.96 33.59 6.01
C ASP A 152 -27.12 32.10 6.34
N ALA A 153 -28.28 31.78 6.90
CA ALA A 153 -28.70 30.45 7.25
C ALA A 153 -29.09 29.65 5.99
N SER A 154 -29.29 28.35 6.18
CA SER A 154 -29.91 27.41 5.23
C SER A 154 -28.95 26.68 4.28
N LEU A 155 -28.44 25.53 4.73
CA LEU A 155 -28.75 24.26 4.07
C LEU A 155 -28.40 23.10 5.01
N ALA A 156 -29.32 22.80 5.92
CA ALA A 156 -29.41 21.50 6.55
C ALA A 156 -30.15 20.56 5.60
N VAL A 157 -29.46 19.90 4.67
CA VAL A 157 -30.00 18.75 3.93
C VAL A 157 -28.84 17.80 3.60
N PHE A 158 -29.12 16.50 3.72
CA PHE A 158 -28.27 15.33 3.46
C PHE A 158 -27.56 14.72 4.67
N TYR A 159 -28.34 14.44 5.71
CA TYR A 159 -28.21 13.18 6.44
C TYR A 159 -29.60 12.54 6.52
N THR A 160 -29.78 11.43 5.81
CA THR A 160 -30.65 10.27 6.10
C THR A 160 -30.94 9.51 4.79
N HIS A 161 -30.26 8.39 4.53
CA HIS A 161 -30.96 7.20 4.04
C HIS A 161 -30.13 5.95 4.33
N THR A 162 -30.40 5.35 5.49
CA THR A 162 -30.12 3.95 5.82
C THR A 162 -31.47 3.26 5.99
N GLN A 163 -31.55 2.04 5.45
CA GLN A 163 -32.58 1.00 5.64
C GLN A 163 -33.84 1.05 4.76
N LEU A 164 -33.81 0.21 3.71
CA LEU A 164 -34.66 -0.98 3.60
C LEU A 164 -33.86 -2.10 2.92
#